data_AF-A0AAW6HY40-F1
#
_entry.id   AF-A0AAW6HY40-F1
#
_cell.length_a   1.000
_cell.length_b   1.000
_cell.length_c   1.000
_cell.angle_alpha   90.00
_cell.angle_beta   90.00
_cell.angle_gamma   90.00
#
_symmetry.space_group_name_H-M   'P 1'
#
loop_
_entity.id
_entity.type
_entity.pdbx_description
1 polymer ?
#
loop_
_entity_poly.entity_id
_entity_poly.type
_entity_poly.pdbx_seq_one_letter_code
_entity_poly.pdbx_strand_id
1 'polypeptide(L)'
;MTRESPSLAGDGNLSHDASMEARIVQLETIIPTLATKADVESLRADLNKSAGELLADLNKSAGELRADLNKSAGELRADLNKSAGELRADFEKAQKENRTWMLATVLALFAGILGVGGFVVSTIKGSYQALPAQSAPIIIQVPAQALQPPPQAAKQP
;
A
#
# COMPACT_ATOMS: atom_id res chain seq x y z
N MET A 1 77.82 96.26 -22.35
CA MET A 1 76.36 96.12 -22.16
C MET A 1 76.01 94.65 -22.25
N THR A 2 75.64 94.11 -21.10
CA THR A 2 74.98 92.83 -20.84
C THR A 2 73.77 92.60 -21.75
N ARG A 3 73.52 91.35 -22.14
CA ARG A 3 72.28 90.57 -21.91
C ARG A 3 72.29 89.31 -22.79
N GLU A 4 72.52 88.14 -22.19
CA GLU A 4 71.56 87.10 -21.76
C GLU A 4 71.31 86.05 -22.84
N SER A 5 71.91 84.88 -22.65
CA SER A 5 71.48 83.64 -23.29
C SER A 5 70.31 83.05 -22.49
N PRO A 6 69.13 82.83 -23.08
CA PRO A 6 68.05 82.13 -22.40
C PRO A 6 68.29 80.62 -22.49
N SER A 7 68.63 80.01 -21.34
CA SER A 7 68.60 78.56 -21.16
C SER A 7 67.14 78.09 -21.13
N LEU A 8 66.73 77.38 -22.17
CA LEU A 8 65.35 76.95 -22.43
C LEU A 8 65.20 75.41 -22.41
N ALA A 9 65.91 74.74 -21.48
CA ALA A 9 65.98 73.28 -21.43
C ALA A 9 65.50 72.62 -20.11
N GLY A 10 64.91 73.37 -19.17
CA GLY A 10 64.72 72.89 -17.79
C GLY A 10 63.30 72.56 -17.32
N ASP A 11 62.23 73.11 -17.92
CA ASP A 11 60.92 73.18 -17.25
C ASP A 11 60.02 71.95 -17.46
N GLY A 12 60.10 71.30 -18.64
CA GLY A 12 59.33 70.10 -18.95
C GLY A 12 59.83 68.81 -18.27
N ASN A 13 61.12 68.74 -17.94
CA ASN A 13 61.71 67.56 -17.31
C ASN A 13 61.32 67.47 -15.82
N LEU A 14 61.31 68.60 -15.12
CA LEU A 14 60.95 68.70 -13.69
C LEU A 14 59.47 68.33 -13.44
N SER A 15 58.57 68.74 -14.33
CA SER A 15 57.13 68.43 -14.22
C SER A 15 56.81 66.97 -14.54
N HIS A 16 57.54 66.36 -15.48
CA HIS A 16 57.42 64.93 -15.77
C HIS A 16 57.94 64.07 -14.61
N ASP A 17 59.07 64.44 -14.02
CA ASP A 17 59.65 63.74 -12.88
C ASP A 17 58.71 63.80 -11.65
N ALA A 18 58.14 64.98 -11.34
CA ALA A 18 57.16 65.12 -10.26
C ALA A 18 55.89 64.27 -10.48
N SER A 19 55.45 64.12 -11.73
CA SER A 19 54.33 63.25 -12.10
C SER A 19 54.68 61.77 -11.96
N MET A 20 55.92 61.38 -12.31
CA MET A 20 56.40 60.02 -12.13
C MET A 20 56.48 59.63 -10.65
N GLU A 21 56.98 60.51 -9.79
CA GLU A 21 57.03 60.35 -8.34
C GLU A 21 55.62 60.14 -7.74
N ALA A 22 54.64 60.96 -8.15
CA ALA A 22 53.25 60.81 -7.69
C ALA A 22 52.66 59.44 -8.06
N ARG A 23 52.98 58.92 -9.24
CA ARG A 23 52.54 57.58 -9.69
C ARG A 23 53.24 56.45 -8.93
N ILE A 24 54.52 56.62 -8.57
CA ILE A 24 55.27 55.64 -7.77
C ILE A 24 54.64 55.51 -6.39
N VAL A 25 54.41 56.63 -5.70
CA VAL A 25 53.75 56.64 -4.38
C VAL A 25 52.37 55.99 -4.44
N GLN A 26 51.60 56.26 -5.51
CA GLN A 26 50.29 55.63 -5.72
C GLN A 26 50.40 54.12 -5.93
N LEU A 27 51.39 53.65 -6.70
CA LEU A 27 51.60 52.21 -6.93
C LEU A 27 52.05 51.50 -5.64
N GLU A 28 52.97 52.07 -4.88
CA GLU A 28 53.40 51.53 -3.58
C GLU A 28 52.24 51.40 -2.59
N THR A 29 51.29 52.34 -2.65
CA THR A 29 50.07 52.30 -1.82
C THR A 29 49.11 51.19 -2.29
N ILE A 30 48.97 50.95 -3.59
CA ILE A 30 48.01 49.99 -4.15
C ILE A 30 48.52 48.56 -4.13
N ILE A 31 49.81 48.32 -4.41
CA ILE A 31 50.43 46.98 -4.49
C ILE A 31 50.05 46.05 -3.31
N PRO A 32 50.11 46.45 -2.03
CA PRO A 32 49.76 45.57 -0.92
C PRO A 32 48.26 45.22 -0.83
N THR A 33 47.40 45.92 -1.55
CA THR A 33 45.94 45.68 -1.58
C THR A 33 45.50 44.81 -2.75
N LEU A 34 46.38 44.58 -3.73
CA LEU A 34 46.07 43.77 -4.91
C LEU A 34 46.26 42.30 -4.58
N ALA A 35 45.30 41.49 -5.02
CA ALA A 35 45.46 40.04 -5.00
C ALA A 35 46.60 39.63 -5.95
N THR A 36 47.49 38.79 -5.44
CA THR A 36 48.58 38.22 -6.21
C THR A 36 48.11 36.98 -6.98
N LYS A 37 48.93 36.51 -7.92
CA LYS A 37 48.69 35.23 -8.61
C LYS A 37 48.59 34.06 -7.62
N ALA A 38 49.38 34.10 -6.54
CA ALA A 38 49.37 33.08 -5.50
C ALA A 38 48.02 33.03 -4.77
N ASP A 39 47.42 34.19 -4.47
CA ASP A 39 46.11 34.25 -3.82
C ASP A 39 45.01 33.63 -4.69
N VAL A 40 45.05 33.90 -6.01
CA VAL A 40 44.10 33.32 -6.97
C VAL A 40 44.29 31.81 -7.10
N GLU A 41 45.53 31.32 -7.10
CA GLU A 41 45.84 29.88 -7.13
C GLU A 41 45.37 29.19 -5.85
N SER A 42 45.58 29.80 -4.68
CA SER A 42 45.07 29.30 -3.41
C SER A 42 43.54 29.20 -3.42
N LEU A 43 42.86 30.27 -3.84
CA LEU A 43 41.40 30.29 -3.91
C LEU A 43 40.85 29.22 -4.87
N ARG A 44 41.53 28.99 -6.00
CA ARG A 44 41.17 27.90 -6.93
C ARG A 44 41.37 26.52 -6.30
N ALA A 45 42.45 26.32 -5.56
CA ALA A 45 42.71 25.07 -4.86
C ALA A 45 41.64 24.79 -3.78
N ASP A 46 41.30 25.80 -2.99
CA ASP A 46 40.27 25.70 -1.95
C ASP A 46 38.87 25.44 -2.55
N LEU A 47 38.55 26.09 -3.68
CA LEU A 47 37.30 25.84 -4.40
C LEU A 47 37.23 24.41 -4.94
N ASN A 48 38.30 23.91 -5.56
CA ASN A 48 38.35 22.54 -6.06
C ASN A 48 38.24 21.52 -4.93
N LYS A 49 38.91 21.78 -3.80
CA LYS A 49 38.85 20.92 -2.62
C LYS A 49 37.43 20.86 -2.05
N SER A 50 36.81 22.01 -1.80
CA SER A 50 35.45 22.09 -1.26
C SER A 50 34.40 21.46 -2.20
N ALA A 51 34.54 21.67 -3.51
CA ALA A 51 33.69 21.00 -4.49
C ALA A 51 33.87 19.47 -4.45
N GLY A 52 35.11 18.98 -4.31
CA GLY A 52 35.41 17.56 -4.17
C GLY A 52 34.82 16.95 -2.89
N GLU A 53 34.95 17.64 -1.76
CA GLU A 53 34.37 17.23 -0.47
C GLU A 53 32.84 17.16 -0.55
N LEU A 54 32.20 18.18 -1.13
CA LEU A 54 30.74 18.20 -1.30
C LEU A 54 30.23 17.05 -2.17
N LEU A 55 30.93 16.72 -3.26
CA LEU A 55 30.59 15.58 -4.11
C LEU A 55 30.75 14.24 -3.38
N ALA A 56 31.80 14.11 -2.57
CA ALA A 56 32.01 12.92 -1.75
C ALA A 56 30.89 12.73 -0.72
N ASP A 57 30.51 13.81 -0.03
CA ASP A 57 29.42 13.81 0.95
C ASP A 57 28.06 13.49 0.31
N LEU A 58 27.79 14.04 -0.87
CA LEU A 58 26.57 13.76 -1.61
C LEU A 58 26.50 12.28 -2.04
N ASN A 59 27.61 11.73 -2.54
CA ASN A 59 27.67 10.33 -2.94
C ASN A 59 27.53 9.38 -1.73
N LYS A 60 28.15 9.73 -0.60
CA LYS A 60 27.99 9.00 0.66
C LYS A 60 26.52 9.01 1.11
N SER A 61 25.91 10.18 1.18
CA SER A 61 24.51 10.36 1.61
C SER A 61 23.54 9.60 0.70
N ALA A 62 23.76 9.62 -0.62
CA ALA A 62 22.96 8.85 -1.56
C ALA A 62 23.11 7.34 -1.35
N GLY A 63 24.34 6.88 -1.04
CA GLY A 63 24.61 5.48 -0.69
C GLY A 63 23.90 5.04 0.59
N GLU A 64 23.98 5.85 1.65
CA GLU A 64 23.30 5.60 2.92
C GLU A 64 21.78 5.54 2.74
N LEU A 65 21.19 6.52 2.05
CA LEU A 65 19.74 6.54 1.78
C LEU A 65 19.29 5.29 1.00
N ARG A 66 20.09 4.84 0.03
CA ARG A 66 19.79 3.61 -0.73
C ARG A 66 19.85 2.36 0.15
N ALA A 67 20.81 2.29 1.06
CA ALA A 67 20.93 1.18 2.01
C ALA A 67 19.72 1.16 2.96
N ASP A 68 19.32 2.30 3.50
CA ASP A 68 18.17 2.45 4.40
C ASP A 68 16.86 2.09 3.71
N LEU A 69 16.67 2.51 2.45
CA LEU A 69 15.49 2.15 1.67
C LEU A 69 15.41 0.64 1.47
N ASN A 70 16.53 0.00 1.11
CA ASN A 70 16.58 -1.44 0.89
C ASN A 70 16.33 -2.24 2.18
N LYS A 71 16.88 -1.76 3.30
CA LYS A 71 16.63 -2.33 4.63
C LYS A 71 15.14 -2.24 4.98
N SER A 72 14.56 -1.05 4.87
CA SER A 72 13.15 -0.80 5.19
C SER A 72 12.21 -1.63 4.32
N ALA A 73 12.51 -1.76 3.02
CA ALA A 73 11.75 -2.62 2.11
C ALA A 73 11.85 -4.11 2.50
N GLY A 74 13.03 -4.56 2.94
CA GLY A 74 13.26 -5.91 3.44
C GLY A 74 12.47 -6.20 4.71
N GLU A 75 12.51 -5.28 5.69
CA GLU A 75 11.77 -5.36 6.94
C GLU A 75 10.25 -5.41 6.69
N LEU A 76 9.73 -4.50 5.86
CA LEU A 76 8.31 -4.48 5.51
C LEU A 76 7.86 -5.80 4.84
N ARG A 77 8.69 -6.36 3.96
CA ARG A 77 8.40 -7.65 3.32
C ARG A 77 8.40 -8.80 4.32
N ALA A 78 9.32 -8.80 5.28
CA ALA A 78 9.35 -9.79 6.35
C ALA A 78 8.10 -9.71 7.23
N ASP A 79 7.71 -8.50 7.63
CA ASP A 79 6.52 -8.25 8.45
C ASP A 79 5.22 -8.65 7.74
N LEU A 80 5.09 -8.34 6.45
CA LEU A 80 3.98 -8.79 5.62
C LEU A 80 3.90 -10.31 5.56
N ASN A 81 5.04 -10.98 5.33
CA ASN A 81 5.07 -12.45 5.24
C ASN A 81 4.74 -13.10 6.60
N LYS A 82 5.24 -12.53 7.70
CA LYS A 82 4.91 -12.96 9.05
C LYS A 82 3.41 -12.82 9.32
N SER A 83 2.85 -11.64 9.07
CA SER A 83 1.43 -11.34 9.29
C SER A 83 0.52 -12.26 8.45
N ALA A 84 0.88 -12.50 7.19
CA ALA A 84 0.16 -13.44 6.33
C ALA A 84 0.22 -14.88 6.86
N GLY A 85 1.37 -15.30 7.39
CA GLY A 85 1.55 -16.60 8.02
C GLY A 85 0.71 -16.77 9.28
N GLU A 86 0.72 -15.78 10.16
CA GLU A 86 -0.08 -15.74 11.39
C GLU A 86 -1.58 -15.80 11.07
N LEU A 87 -2.06 -14.96 10.12
CA LEU A 87 -3.47 -14.96 9.72
C LEU A 87 -3.91 -16.31 9.15
N ARG A 88 -3.03 -16.98 8.38
CA ARG A 88 -3.32 -18.31 7.83
C ARG A 88 -3.38 -19.37 8.94
N ALA A 89 -2.47 -19.32 9.90
CA ALA A 89 -2.48 -20.23 11.04
C ALA A 89 -3.75 -20.05 11.90
N ASP A 90 -4.15 -18.80 12.15
CA ASP A 90 -5.37 -18.47 12.88
C ASP A 90 -6.62 -18.96 12.14
N PHE A 91 -6.67 -18.77 10.82
CA PHE A 91 -7.77 -19.28 10.00
C PHE A 91 -7.86 -20.81 10.04
N GLU A 92 -6.73 -21.51 9.91
CA GLU A 92 -6.69 -22.97 10.00
C GLU A 92 -7.15 -23.47 11.38
N LYS A 93 -6.75 -22.78 12.46
CA LYS A 93 -7.19 -23.09 13.82
C LYS A 93 -8.70 -22.89 13.97
N ALA A 94 -9.22 -21.73 13.54
CA ALA A 94 -10.65 -21.43 13.58
C ALA A 94 -11.48 -22.44 12.78
N GLN A 95 -11.01 -22.87 11.60
CA GLN A 95 -11.66 -23.91 10.80
C GLN A 95 -11.68 -25.26 11.50
N LYS A 96 -10.58 -25.69 12.14
CA LYS A 96 -10.52 -26.94 12.89
C LYS A 96 -11.47 -26.94 14.08
N GLU A 97 -11.48 -25.85 14.84
CA GLU A 97 -12.39 -25.67 15.98
C GLU A 97 -13.84 -25.71 15.50
N ASN A 98 -14.18 -24.92 14.47
CA ASN A 98 -15.53 -24.89 13.92
C ASN A 98 -15.98 -26.27 13.40
N ARG A 99 -15.10 -27.00 12.69
CA ARG A 99 -15.39 -28.37 12.22
C ARG A 99 -15.60 -29.34 13.38
N THR A 100 -14.82 -29.21 14.46
CA THR A 100 -14.96 -30.06 15.65
C THR A 100 -16.30 -29.82 16.33
N TRP A 101 -16.68 -28.56 16.54
CA TRP A 101 -17.99 -28.20 17.10
C TRP A 101 -19.16 -28.61 16.21
N MET A 102 -19.06 -28.41 14.90
CA MET A 102 -20.07 -28.85 13.94
C MET A 102 -20.26 -30.37 13.97
N LEU A 103 -19.19 -31.16 14.02
CA LEU A 103 -19.31 -32.61 14.14
C LEU A 103 -19.97 -33.02 15.47
N ALA A 104 -19.61 -32.37 16.57
CA ALA A 104 -20.21 -32.63 17.87
C ALA A 104 -21.71 -32.33 17.89
N THR A 105 -22.14 -31.20 17.31
CA THR A 105 -23.57 -30.84 17.26
C THR A 105 -24.36 -31.77 16.34
N VAL A 106 -23.80 -32.15 15.19
CA VAL A 106 -24.43 -33.11 14.27
C VAL A 106 -24.61 -34.48 14.94
N LEU A 107 -23.58 -35.00 15.61
CA LEU A 107 -23.67 -36.27 16.34
C LEU A 107 -24.70 -36.21 17.48
N ALA A 108 -24.74 -35.12 18.23
CA ALA A 108 -25.72 -34.92 19.30
C ALA A 108 -27.16 -34.92 18.77
N LEU A 109 -27.41 -34.27 17.63
CA LEU A 109 -28.73 -34.30 16.97
C LEU A 109 -29.14 -35.71 16.54
N PHE A 110 -28.23 -36.47 15.90
CA PHE A 110 -28.52 -37.86 15.50
C PHE A 110 -28.79 -38.77 16.69
N ALA A 111 -27.99 -38.67 17.76
CA ALA A 111 -28.20 -39.44 18.98
C ALA A 111 -29.52 -39.07 19.67
N GLY A 112 -29.88 -37.78 19.70
CA GLY A 112 -31.15 -37.29 20.25
C GLY A 112 -32.36 -37.84 19.52
N ILE A 113 -32.35 -37.84 18.17
CA ILE A 113 -33.47 -38.35 17.36
C ILE A 113 -33.64 -39.86 17.55
N LEU A 114 -32.54 -40.64 17.54
CA LEU A 114 -32.60 -42.09 17.79
C LEU A 114 -33.09 -42.39 19.22
N GLY A 115 -32.64 -41.61 20.21
CA GLY A 115 -33.07 -41.74 21.60
C GLY A 115 -34.57 -41.48 21.77
N VAL A 116 -35.10 -40.39 21.19
CA VAL A 116 -36.53 -40.04 21.27
C VAL A 116 -37.39 -41.02 20.45
N GLY A 117 -36.98 -41.38 19.24
CA GLY A 117 -37.70 -42.34 18.40
C GLY A 117 -37.80 -43.73 19.04
N GLY A 118 -36.72 -44.22 19.64
CA GLY A 118 -36.72 -45.47 20.40
C GLY A 118 -37.57 -45.39 21.67
N PHE A 119 -37.52 -44.26 22.38
CA PHE A 119 -38.34 -44.03 23.58
C PHE A 119 -39.84 -43.99 23.26
N VAL A 120 -40.25 -43.30 22.19
CA VAL A 120 -41.65 -43.25 21.74
C VAL A 120 -42.15 -44.63 21.29
N VAL A 121 -41.36 -45.41 20.55
CA VAL A 121 -41.74 -46.80 20.18
C VAL A 121 -41.83 -47.71 21.42
N SER A 122 -41.00 -47.49 22.44
CA SER A 122 -41.04 -48.26 23.68
C SER A 122 -42.22 -47.90 24.58
N THR A 123 -42.73 -46.66 24.55
CA THR A 123 -43.92 -46.25 25.31
C THR A 123 -45.22 -46.58 24.58
N ILE A 124 -45.21 -46.71 23.24
CA ILE A 124 -46.40 -47.09 22.44
C ILE A 124 -46.63 -48.61 22.39
N LYS A 125 -45.65 -49.46 22.75
CA LYS A 125 -45.85 -50.92 22.84
C LYS A 125 -46.92 -51.35 23.87
N GLY A 126 -47.38 -50.44 24.74
CA GLY A 126 -48.53 -50.64 25.63
C GLY A 126 -49.89 -50.15 25.10
N SER A 127 -49.93 -49.55 23.91
CA SER A 127 -51.15 -48.91 23.37
C SER A 127 -51.35 -49.21 21.88
N TYR A 128 -51.26 -50.48 21.48
CA TYR A 128 -51.97 -50.94 20.30
C TYR A 128 -53.41 -51.28 20.73
N GLN A 129 -54.24 -50.25 20.88
CA GLN A 129 -55.67 -50.47 20.99
C GLN A 129 -56.15 -50.94 19.60
N ALA A 130 -56.74 -52.13 19.55
CA ALA A 130 -57.32 -52.67 18.33
C ALA A 130 -58.26 -51.61 17.73
N LEU A 131 -58.06 -51.27 16.45
CA LEU A 131 -59.00 -50.41 15.74
C LEU A 131 -60.39 -51.07 15.83
N PRO A 132 -61.45 -50.35 16.21
CA PRO A 132 -62.80 -50.89 16.10
C PRO A 132 -63.03 -51.28 14.64
N ALA A 133 -63.57 -52.49 14.45
CA ALA A 133 -63.81 -53.10 13.16
C ALA A 133 -64.41 -52.10 12.17
N GLN A 134 -63.71 -51.91 11.06
CA GLN A 134 -64.12 -51.11 9.92
C GLN A 134 -65.54 -51.49 9.50
N SER A 135 -66.49 -50.56 9.66
CA SER A 135 -67.85 -50.72 9.17
C SER A 135 -67.82 -51.01 7.67
N ALA A 136 -68.46 -52.10 7.25
CA ALA A 136 -68.54 -52.53 5.87
C ALA A 136 -68.97 -51.37 4.94
N PRO A 137 -68.36 -51.21 3.75
CA PRO A 137 -68.72 -50.14 2.84
C PRO A 137 -70.19 -50.28 2.43
N ILE A 138 -70.94 -49.18 2.55
CA ILE A 138 -72.30 -49.07 2.02
C ILE A 138 -72.19 -49.13 0.49
N ILE A 139 -72.61 -50.26 -0.09
CA ILE A 139 -72.72 -50.40 -1.54
C ILE A 139 -73.93 -49.60 -2.00
N ILE A 140 -73.69 -48.41 -2.56
CA ILE A 140 -74.71 -47.68 -3.31
C ILE A 140 -74.84 -48.38 -4.67
N GLN A 141 -75.85 -49.25 -4.80
CA GLN A 141 -76.29 -49.75 -6.11
C GLN A 141 -76.92 -48.59 -6.88
N VAL A 142 -76.17 -47.98 -7.79
CA VAL A 142 -76.75 -47.18 -8.86
C VAL A 142 -77.38 -48.14 -9.88
N PRO A 143 -78.72 -48.12 -10.08
CA PRO A 143 -79.33 -48.95 -11.10
C PRO A 143 -78.85 -48.48 -12.48
N ALA A 144 -78.36 -49.42 -13.29
CA ALA A 144 -78.02 -49.21 -14.68
C ALA A 144 -79.27 -48.71 -15.42
N GLN A 145 -79.35 -47.39 -15.62
CA GLN A 145 -80.38 -46.78 -16.47
C GLN A 145 -80.11 -47.22 -17.90
N ALA A 146 -80.93 -48.16 -18.35
CA ALA A 146 -80.94 -48.66 -19.71
C ALA A 146 -81.05 -47.48 -20.69
N LEU A 147 -80.10 -47.41 -21.62
CA LEU A 147 -80.16 -46.62 -22.84
C LEU A 147 -81.50 -46.89 -23.55
N GLN A 148 -82.50 -46.04 -23.34
CA GLN A 148 -83.71 -46.01 -24.15
C GLN A 148 -83.45 -45.17 -25.40
N PRO A 149 -83.63 -45.72 -26.61
CA PRO A 149 -83.51 -44.97 -27.86
C PRO A 149 -84.56 -43.86 -27.95
N PRO A 150 -84.28 -42.79 -28.72
CA PRO A 150 -85.00 -41.51 -28.66
C PRO A 150 -86.46 -41.62 -29.15
N PRO A 151 -87.43 -40.99 -28.46
CA PRO A 151 -88.76 -40.79 -29.00
C PRO A 151 -88.72 -39.83 -30.20
N GLN A 152 -89.24 -40.32 -31.32
CA GLN A 152 -89.49 -39.55 -32.54
C GLN A 152 -90.58 -38.49 -32.31
N ALA A 153 -90.36 -37.32 -32.94
CA ALA A 153 -91.34 -36.39 -33.51
C ALA A 153 -92.51 -35.87 -32.66
N ALA A 154 -92.67 -34.55 -32.60
CA ALA A 154 -93.72 -33.86 -33.35
C ALA A 154 -93.71 -32.33 -33.12
N LYS A 155 -93.48 -31.60 -34.23
CA LYS A 155 -94.18 -30.39 -34.71
C LYS A 155 -95.00 -29.53 -33.73
N GLN A 156 -94.60 -28.24 -33.65
CA GLN A 156 -95.38 -26.99 -33.85
C GLN A 156 -96.61 -26.71 -32.94
N PRO A 157 -97.13 -25.47 -32.82
CA PRO A 157 -97.02 -24.28 -33.67
C PRO A 157 -95.95 -23.24 -33.28
#